data_AF-A0A8T2R8Q0-F1
#
_entry.id   AF-A0A8T2R8Q0-F1
#
_cell.length_a   1.000
_cell.length_b   1.000
_cell.length_c   1.000
_cell.angle_alpha   90.00
_cell.angle_beta   90.00
_cell.angle_gamma   90.00
#
_symmetry.space_group_name_H-M   'P 1'
#
loop_
_entity.id
_entity.type
_entity.pdbx_description
1 polymer ?
#
loop_
_entity_poly.entity_id
_entity_poly.type
_entity_poly.pdbx_seq_one_letter_code
_entity_poly.pdbx_strand_id
1 'polypeptide(L)'
;MSGSTSGTVHHSGVLEEWAGGQTWWNSRLSVFVFTTLVILAPLASFKHVDALRLSSAISVALAVLFVVVMVMVTIAKLAIGNVAMPRLFPNIENGWSLLEVFEVIPIVVTAYICHQSVHPIINELTMPSQAFGVVRTSLAVCTAIYVAMSVFGFILFGDNTMTDVLSNFDTNLGVPYSTVLCDIVRVGYALHLVLVFPILHFTLRLNLDGLLFPASRPISMDNRRFTLITAGIMSLIFFGAYMIPSIDVAFQFTGATAGMCIGFIFPSIVCLRDIHEISTKREKVVSWIMVVLAIAVGIVAITSDILDIFVNKSSTTPSGHVDGFIH
;
A
#
# COMPACT_ATOMS: atom_id res chain seq x y z
N MET A 1 8.74 -11.23 1.13
CA MET A 1 9.50 -12.01 2.15
C MET A 1 9.40 -13.49 1.85
N SER A 2 8.19 -14.07 1.80
CA SER A 2 7.93 -15.31 1.05
C SER A 2 7.79 -14.99 -0.44
N GLY A 3 8.17 -15.90 -1.33
CA GLY A 3 7.99 -15.73 -2.77
C GLY A 3 6.52 -15.55 -3.16
N SER A 4 6.29 -14.96 -4.34
CA SER A 4 4.97 -14.82 -4.95
C SER A 4 4.98 -15.53 -6.30
N THR A 5 3.87 -16.19 -6.64
CA THR A 5 3.69 -16.81 -7.96
C THR A 5 2.63 -16.02 -8.70
N SER A 6 2.99 -15.43 -9.84
CA SER A 6 2.06 -14.79 -10.75
C SER A 6 2.11 -15.54 -12.08
N GLY A 7 1.02 -16.23 -12.44
CA GLY A 7 0.96 -17.04 -13.67
C GLY A 7 2.02 -18.16 -13.70
N THR A 8 2.87 -18.15 -14.73
CA THR A 8 3.94 -19.14 -14.96
C THR A 8 5.30 -18.77 -14.34
N VAL A 9 5.44 -17.58 -13.75
CA VAL A 9 6.70 -17.09 -13.20
C VAL A 9 6.65 -17.08 -11.67
N HIS A 10 7.60 -17.76 -11.05
CA HIS A 10 7.77 -17.80 -9.61
C HIS A 10 8.84 -16.80 -9.19
N HIS A 11 8.44 -15.77 -8.44
CA HIS A 11 9.34 -14.78 -7.87
C HIS A 11 9.76 -15.27 -6.48
N SER A 12 11.03 -15.68 -6.34
CA SER A 12 11.57 -16.22 -5.08
C SER A 12 11.60 -15.14 -4.01
N GLY A 13 11.15 -15.47 -2.79
CA GLY A 13 11.24 -14.56 -1.65
C GLY A 13 12.69 -14.43 -1.14
N VAL A 14 13.02 -13.34 -0.44
CA VAL A 14 14.35 -13.19 0.22
C VAL A 14 14.68 -14.41 1.10
N LEU A 15 13.69 -14.91 1.83
CA LEU A 15 13.85 -16.08 2.70
C LEU A 15 14.02 -17.39 1.91
N GLU A 16 13.54 -17.44 0.67
CA GLU A 16 13.68 -18.57 -0.24
C GLU A 16 15.04 -18.62 -0.91
N GLU A 17 15.50 -17.44 -1.31
CA GLU A 17 16.81 -17.22 -1.91
C GLU A 17 17.93 -17.51 -0.90
N TRP A 18 17.79 -17.04 0.34
CA TRP A 18 18.74 -17.33 1.41
C TRP A 18 18.70 -18.78 1.90
N ALA A 19 17.55 -19.44 1.82
CA ALA A 19 17.41 -20.85 2.20
C ALA A 19 17.85 -21.84 1.11
N GLY A 20 18.14 -21.36 -0.11
CA GLY A 20 18.52 -22.21 -1.24
C GLY A 20 17.40 -23.12 -1.76
N GLY A 21 16.13 -22.77 -1.50
CA GLY A 21 14.96 -23.52 -1.98
C GLY A 21 13.74 -23.47 -1.03
N GLN A 22 12.62 -24.08 -1.46
CA GLN A 22 11.42 -24.17 -0.63
C GLN A 22 11.60 -25.18 0.50
N THR A 23 11.61 -24.66 1.72
CA THR A 23 11.56 -25.43 2.95
C THR A 23 10.25 -25.16 3.69
N TRP A 24 9.88 -26.04 4.62
CA TRP A 24 8.65 -25.91 5.41
C TRP A 24 8.56 -24.60 6.22
N TRP A 25 9.69 -24.01 6.62
CA TRP A 25 9.78 -22.70 7.30
C TRP A 25 9.62 -21.50 6.37
N ASN A 26 9.99 -21.66 5.11
CA ASN A 26 9.85 -20.61 4.11
C ASN A 26 8.49 -20.67 3.36
N SER A 27 7.62 -21.60 3.73
CA SER A 27 6.26 -21.61 3.18
C SER A 27 5.54 -20.29 3.50
N ARG A 28 4.72 -19.81 2.56
CA ARG A 28 3.96 -18.55 2.69
C ARG A 28 3.20 -18.48 4.02
N LEU A 29 2.58 -19.58 4.42
CA LEU A 29 1.84 -19.67 5.69
C LEU A 29 2.76 -19.58 6.91
N SER A 30 3.89 -20.30 6.92
CA SER A 30 4.87 -20.27 8.02
C SER A 30 5.43 -18.85 8.21
N VAL A 31 5.79 -18.17 7.12
CA VAL A 31 6.34 -16.80 7.16
C VAL A 31 5.29 -15.82 7.70
N PHE A 32 4.04 -15.92 7.26
CA PHE A 32 2.96 -15.07 7.78
C PHE A 32 2.67 -15.31 9.25
N VAL A 33 2.56 -16.57 9.68
CA VAL A 33 2.29 -16.91 11.09
C VAL A 33 3.44 -16.43 11.98
N PHE A 34 4.69 -16.69 11.58
CA PHE A 34 5.86 -16.26 12.33
C PHE A 34 5.93 -14.74 12.44
N THR A 35 5.82 -14.03 11.31
CA THR A 35 5.84 -12.56 11.28
C THR A 35 4.72 -11.98 12.15
N THR A 36 3.52 -12.53 12.05
CA THR A 36 2.35 -12.04 12.80
C THR A 36 2.51 -12.24 14.30
N LEU A 37 2.91 -13.44 14.73
CA LEU A 37 2.99 -13.78 16.16
C LEU A 37 4.24 -13.24 16.84
N VAL A 38 5.39 -13.27 16.17
CA VAL A 38 6.69 -12.96 16.77
C VAL A 38 7.07 -11.50 16.58
N ILE A 39 6.64 -10.87 15.49
CA ILE A 39 7.03 -9.49 15.16
C ILE A 39 5.84 -8.54 15.38
N LEU A 40 4.72 -8.78 14.70
CA LEU A 40 3.61 -7.82 14.67
C LEU A 40 2.80 -7.80 15.97
N ALA A 41 2.51 -8.96 16.58
CA ALA A 41 1.73 -9.04 17.81
C ALA A 41 2.39 -8.34 19.01
N PRO A 42 3.69 -8.51 19.31
CA PRO A 42 4.33 -7.75 20.40
C PRO A 42 4.37 -6.25 20.08
N LEU A 43 4.65 -5.87 18.83
CA LEU A 43 4.64 -4.47 18.41
C LEU A 43 3.24 -3.82 18.49
N ALA A 44 2.17 -4.55 18.18
CA ALA A 44 0.79 -4.07 18.28
C ALA A 44 0.31 -3.91 19.74
N SER A 45 0.97 -4.60 20.67
CA SER A 45 0.61 -4.63 22.09
C SER A 45 1.09 -3.39 22.85
N PHE A 46 1.86 -2.50 22.22
CA PHE A 46 2.24 -1.23 22.84
C PHE A 46 1.01 -0.33 23.06
N LYS A 47 0.95 0.24 24.26
CA LYS A 47 -0.16 1.08 24.74
C LYS A 47 0.05 2.58 24.56
N HIS A 48 1.31 3.01 24.43
CA HIS A 48 1.69 4.42 24.41
C HIS A 48 2.41 4.78 23.11
N VAL A 49 2.05 5.94 22.54
CA VAL A 49 2.56 6.45 21.26
C VAL A 49 4.01 6.96 21.37
N ASP A 50 4.48 7.29 22.57
CA ASP A 50 5.85 7.78 22.79
C ASP A 50 6.93 6.78 22.34
N ALA A 51 6.70 5.48 22.54
CA ALA A 51 7.59 4.43 22.06
C ALA A 51 7.61 4.33 20.52
N LEU A 52 6.55 4.81 19.86
CA LEU A 52 6.34 4.72 18.41
C LEU A 52 6.93 5.91 17.64
N ARG A 53 7.26 7.02 18.31
CA ARG A 53 7.91 8.18 17.68
C ARG A 53 9.24 7.82 17.02
N LEU A 54 10.06 7.02 17.71
CA LEU A 54 11.33 6.54 17.16
C LEU A 54 11.09 5.60 15.96
N SER A 55 10.12 4.69 16.08
CA SER A 55 9.73 3.78 15.00
C SER A 55 9.32 4.54 13.73
N SER A 56 8.52 5.60 13.89
CA SER A 56 8.09 6.47 12.78
C SER A 56 9.27 7.21 12.13
N ALA A 57 10.18 7.78 12.93
CA ALA A 57 11.35 8.49 12.42
C ALA A 57 12.28 7.54 11.63
N ILE A 58 12.54 6.34 12.16
CA ILE A 58 13.34 5.31 11.49
C ILE A 58 12.64 4.85 10.20
N SER A 59 11.33 4.65 10.23
CA SER A 59 10.54 4.28 9.06
C SER A 59 10.68 5.30 7.92
N VAL A 60 10.58 6.61 8.21
CA VAL A 60 10.78 7.66 7.21
C VAL A 60 12.22 7.67 6.70
N ALA A 61 13.21 7.49 7.57
CA ALA A 61 14.61 7.41 7.16
C ALA A 61 14.87 6.21 6.22
N LEU A 62 14.25 5.06 6.46
CA LEU A 62 14.32 3.90 5.57
C LEU A 62 13.64 4.16 4.22
N ALA A 63 12.52 4.89 4.19
CA ALA A 63 11.88 5.28 2.93
C ALA A 63 12.79 6.21 2.11
N VAL A 64 13.44 7.19 2.74
CA VAL A 64 14.43 8.05 2.09
C VAL A 64 15.64 7.25 1.61
N LEU A 65 16.15 6.32 2.43
CA LEU A 65 17.23 5.42 2.03
C LEU A 65 16.86 4.61 0.79
N PHE A 66 15.63 4.11 0.72
CA PHE A 66 15.14 3.40 -0.47
C PHE A 66 15.21 4.28 -1.72
N VAL A 67 14.73 5.53 -1.65
CA VAL A 67 14.86 6.49 -2.76
C VAL A 67 16.31 6.72 -3.15
N VAL A 68 17.22 6.87 -2.17
CA VAL A 68 18.65 7.06 -2.45
C VAL A 68 19.24 5.85 -3.17
N VAL A 69 18.93 4.63 -2.72
CA VAL A 69 19.40 3.40 -3.38
C VAL A 69 18.85 3.31 -4.80
N MET A 70 17.56 3.60 -5.02
CA MET A 70 16.95 3.66 -6.35
C MET A 70 17.72 4.61 -7.27
N VAL A 71 17.95 5.85 -6.82
CA VAL A 71 18.71 6.86 -7.59
C VAL A 71 20.11 6.37 -7.93
N MET A 72 20.82 5.81 -6.95
CA MET A 72 22.19 5.32 -7.13
C MET A 72 22.25 4.19 -8.17
N VAL A 73 21.33 3.22 -8.10
CA VAL A 73 21.24 2.14 -9.09
C VAL A 73 20.90 2.70 -10.48
N THR A 74 19.96 3.64 -10.56
CA THR A 74 19.58 4.28 -11.83
C THR A 74 20.76 5.02 -12.46
N ILE A 75 21.53 5.80 -11.69
CA ILE A 75 22.73 6.48 -12.18
C ILE A 75 23.79 5.47 -12.64
N ALA A 76 24.01 4.39 -11.87
CA ALA A 76 24.96 3.34 -12.24
C ALA A 76 24.57 2.65 -13.56
N LYS A 77 23.29 2.30 -13.73
CA LYS A 77 22.79 1.74 -14.99
C LYS A 77 22.92 2.72 -16.16
N LEU A 78 22.61 4.00 -15.95
CA LEU A 78 22.77 5.05 -16.96
C LEU A 78 24.23 5.19 -17.40
N ALA A 79 25.18 5.13 -16.46
CA ALA A 79 26.61 5.20 -16.76
C ALA A 79 27.12 3.99 -17.56
N ILE A 80 26.52 2.81 -17.35
CA ILE A 80 26.85 1.57 -18.08
C ILE A 80 26.22 1.57 -19.50
N GLY A 81 25.32 2.52 -19.80
CA GLY A 81 24.64 2.60 -21.10
C GLY A 81 23.55 1.54 -21.31
N ASN A 82 23.14 0.84 -20.25
CA ASN A 82 22.17 -0.26 -20.32
C ASN A 82 20.74 0.18 -19.96
N VAL A 83 20.41 1.44 -20.25
CA VAL A 83 19.09 2.01 -19.97
C VAL A 83 18.36 2.17 -21.30
N ALA A 84 17.31 1.37 -21.49
CA ALA A 84 16.33 1.64 -22.53
C ALA A 84 15.68 3.00 -22.26
N MET A 85 15.61 3.86 -23.27
CA MET A 85 15.02 5.19 -23.13
C MET A 85 13.56 5.06 -22.66
N PRO A 86 13.22 5.51 -21.44
CA PRO A 86 11.89 5.29 -20.88
C PRO A 86 10.87 6.09 -21.70
N ARG A 87 9.74 5.45 -22.01
CA ARG A 87 8.66 6.09 -22.77
C ARG A 87 7.95 7.10 -21.89
N LEU A 88 8.00 8.38 -22.25
CA LEU A 88 7.38 9.44 -21.45
C LEU A 88 5.85 9.51 -21.60
N PHE A 89 5.31 8.88 -22.65
CA PHE A 89 3.88 8.87 -22.95
C PHE A 89 3.35 7.44 -23.01
N PRO A 90 2.12 7.19 -22.50
CA PRO A 90 1.46 5.90 -22.60
C PRO A 90 1.19 5.55 -24.07
N ASN A 91 1.33 4.26 -24.42
CA ASN A 91 1.06 3.78 -25.77
C ASN A 91 -0.45 3.57 -25.95
N ILE A 92 -1.14 4.58 -26.46
CA ILE A 92 -2.60 4.52 -26.65
C ILE A 92 -2.88 3.79 -27.97
N GLU A 93 -2.67 2.48 -27.99
CA GLU A 93 -3.02 1.65 -29.16
C GLU A 93 -4.51 1.28 -29.18
N ASN A 94 -5.16 1.20 -28.01
CA ASN A 94 -6.57 0.84 -27.87
C ASN A 94 -7.29 1.68 -26.80
N GLY A 95 -8.60 1.89 -26.95
CA GLY A 95 -9.45 2.61 -25.97
C GLY A 95 -9.48 1.97 -24.58
N TRP A 96 -9.11 0.69 -24.46
CA TRP A 96 -8.94 -0.02 -23.19
C TRP A 96 -7.77 0.51 -22.35
N SER A 97 -6.73 1.08 -22.97
CA SER A 97 -5.60 1.67 -22.23
C SER A 97 -6.00 2.94 -21.45
N LEU A 98 -7.11 3.60 -21.82
CA LEU A 98 -7.66 4.68 -21.00
C LEU A 98 -8.30 4.16 -19.71
N LEU A 99 -8.82 2.94 -19.69
CA LEU A 99 -9.40 2.33 -18.48
C LEU A 99 -8.32 1.96 -17.46
N GLU A 100 -7.14 1.53 -17.92
CA GLU A 100 -5.97 1.30 -17.06
C GLU A 100 -5.59 2.56 -16.26
N VAL A 101 -5.73 3.74 -16.84
CA VAL A 101 -5.49 5.01 -16.11
C VAL A 101 -6.47 5.19 -14.95
N PHE A 102 -7.73 4.76 -15.10
CA PHE A 102 -8.73 4.84 -14.05
C PHE A 102 -8.50 3.83 -12.91
N GLU A 103 -7.84 2.71 -13.16
CA GLU A 103 -7.44 1.74 -12.14
C GLU A 103 -6.33 2.25 -11.22
N VAL A 104 -5.45 3.11 -11.74
CA VAL A 104 -4.36 3.71 -10.95
C VAL A 104 -4.89 4.77 -9.98
N ILE A 105 -6.00 5.45 -10.29
CA ILE A 105 -6.56 6.51 -9.44
C ILE A 105 -6.85 6.00 -8.01
N PRO A 106 -7.57 4.89 -7.80
CA PRO A 106 -7.73 4.27 -6.48
C PRO A 106 -6.42 4.03 -5.72
N ILE A 107 -5.37 3.56 -6.39
CA ILE A 107 -4.07 3.30 -5.76
C ILE A 107 -3.47 4.61 -5.25
N VAL A 108 -3.52 5.67 -6.06
CA VAL A 108 -3.06 7.02 -5.67
C VAL A 108 -3.88 7.55 -4.51
N VAL A 109 -5.21 7.39 -4.54
CA VAL A 109 -6.09 7.80 -3.45
C VAL A 109 -5.75 7.06 -2.15
N THR A 110 -5.51 5.76 -2.21
CA THR A 110 -5.04 4.96 -1.07
C THR A 110 -3.70 5.46 -0.55
N ALA A 111 -2.77 5.83 -1.43
CA ALA A 111 -1.46 6.35 -1.00
C ALA A 111 -1.56 7.67 -0.22
N TYR A 112 -2.53 8.52 -0.54
CA TYR A 112 -2.73 9.82 0.10
C TYR A 112 -3.73 9.79 1.27
N ILE A 113 -4.33 8.65 1.61
CA ILE A 113 -5.30 8.57 2.70
C ILE A 113 -4.61 8.57 4.07
N CYS A 114 -4.67 9.72 4.74
CA CYS A 114 -4.15 9.88 6.11
C CYS A 114 -5.23 10.29 7.13
N HIS A 115 -6.46 10.56 6.68
CA HIS A 115 -7.56 11.14 7.45
C HIS A 115 -7.85 10.40 8.76
N GLN A 116 -7.79 9.06 8.76
CA GLN A 116 -8.04 8.23 9.95
C GLN A 116 -7.04 8.47 11.08
N SER A 117 -5.81 8.88 10.76
CA SER A 117 -4.74 9.09 11.72
C SER A 117 -4.60 10.55 12.16
N VAL A 118 -5.27 11.49 11.48
CA VAL A 118 -5.14 12.93 11.76
C VAL A 118 -5.61 13.27 13.18
N HIS A 119 -6.75 12.72 13.63
CA HIS A 119 -7.29 13.05 14.95
C HIS A 119 -6.37 12.62 16.11
N PRO A 120 -5.87 11.37 16.18
CA PRO A 120 -4.88 10.99 17.17
C PRO A 120 -3.61 11.86 17.14
N ILE A 121 -3.11 12.21 15.96
CA ILE A 121 -1.90 13.04 15.81
C ILE A 121 -2.12 14.47 16.34
N ILE A 122 -3.28 15.07 16.05
CA ILE A 122 -3.65 16.41 16.54
C ILE A 122 -3.73 16.42 18.07
N ASN A 123 -4.29 15.37 18.67
CA ASN A 123 -4.40 15.28 20.12
C ASN A 123 -3.03 15.14 20.82
N GLU A 124 -2.00 14.68 20.11
CA GLU A 124 -0.63 14.52 20.63
C GLU A 124 0.25 15.77 20.42
N LEU A 125 -0.20 16.72 19.59
CA LEU A 125 0.55 17.94 19.31
C LEU A 125 0.53 18.89 20.52
N THR A 126 1.71 19.35 20.93
CA THR A 126 1.86 20.33 22.04
C THR A 126 1.12 21.63 21.79
N MET A 127 1.02 22.05 20.53
CA MET A 127 0.30 23.24 20.11
C MET A 127 -0.64 22.91 18.94
N PRO A 128 -1.97 22.91 19.15
CA PRO A 128 -2.94 22.56 18.10
C PRO A 128 -2.94 23.55 16.93
N SER A 129 -2.49 24.80 17.15
CA SER A 129 -2.34 25.81 16.10
C SER A 129 -1.34 25.43 15.00
N GLN A 130 -0.42 24.49 15.27
CA GLN A 130 0.58 24.02 14.31
C GLN A 130 0.09 22.83 13.46
N ALA A 131 -1.06 22.25 13.76
CA ALA A 131 -1.56 21.02 13.12
C ALA A 131 -1.60 21.11 11.59
N PHE A 132 -2.14 22.20 11.04
CA PHE A 132 -2.19 22.40 9.59
C PHE A 132 -0.80 22.51 8.94
N GLY A 133 0.15 23.16 9.62
CA GLY A 133 1.53 23.27 9.16
C GLY A 133 2.20 21.89 9.11
N VAL A 134 2.07 21.12 10.18
CA VAL A 134 2.60 19.74 10.27
C VAL A 134 2.01 18.88 9.15
N VAL A 135 0.69 18.83 9.00
CA VAL A 135 0.03 18.04 7.93
C VAL A 135 0.52 18.45 6.55
N ARG A 136 0.62 19.76 6.26
CA ARG A 136 1.09 20.26 4.97
C ARG A 136 2.55 19.86 4.69
N THR A 137 3.42 19.96 5.70
CA THR A 137 4.83 19.55 5.55
C THR A 137 4.97 18.04 5.38
N SER A 138 4.20 17.24 6.12
CA SER A 138 4.19 15.78 5.99
C SER A 138 3.71 15.34 4.60
N LEU A 139 2.65 15.96 4.09
CA LEU A 139 2.16 15.70 2.73
C LEU A 139 3.20 16.09 1.68
N ALA A 140 3.85 17.25 1.82
CA ALA A 140 4.88 17.68 0.87
C ALA A 140 6.08 16.73 0.83
N VAL A 141 6.56 16.26 1.99
CA VAL A 141 7.65 15.26 2.07
C VAL A 141 7.20 13.93 1.48
N CYS A 142 5.98 13.48 1.78
CA CYS A 142 5.40 12.25 1.22
C CYS A 142 5.32 12.30 -0.31
N THR A 143 4.76 13.39 -0.86
CA THR A 143 4.70 13.61 -2.31
C THR A 143 6.08 13.62 -2.94
N ALA A 144 7.08 14.27 -2.32
CA ALA A 144 8.44 14.29 -2.84
C ALA A 144 9.05 12.88 -2.93
N ILE A 145 8.85 12.05 -1.89
CA ILE A 145 9.30 10.66 -1.87
C ILE A 145 8.59 9.86 -2.96
N TYR A 146 7.26 9.94 -3.05
CA TYR A 146 6.49 9.19 -4.06
C TYR A 146 6.87 9.57 -5.48
N VAL A 147 6.97 10.87 -5.80
CA VAL A 147 7.38 11.33 -7.12
C VAL A 147 8.80 10.86 -7.45
N ALA A 148 9.74 10.96 -6.50
CA ALA A 148 11.09 10.47 -6.72
C ALA A 148 11.10 8.96 -6.99
N MET A 149 10.38 8.16 -6.19
CA MET A 149 10.29 6.71 -6.40
C MET A 149 9.68 6.36 -7.76
N SER A 150 8.58 7.01 -8.15
CA SER A 150 7.93 6.78 -9.44
C SER A 150 8.84 7.14 -10.61
N VAL A 151 9.51 8.29 -10.57
CA VAL A 151 10.41 8.74 -11.64
C VAL A 151 11.62 7.82 -11.76
N PHE A 152 12.35 7.58 -10.66
CA PHE A 152 13.57 6.77 -10.72
C PHE A 152 13.28 5.28 -10.90
N GLY A 153 12.17 4.77 -10.35
CA GLY A 153 11.71 3.39 -10.59
C GLY A 153 11.33 3.15 -12.05
N PHE A 154 10.59 4.08 -12.66
CA PHE A 154 10.23 3.96 -14.06
C PHE A 154 11.46 4.08 -14.98
N ILE A 155 12.43 4.96 -14.68
CA ILE A 155 13.69 5.01 -15.44
C ILE A 155 14.49 3.71 -15.29
N LEU A 156 14.44 3.06 -14.12
CA LEU A 156 15.24 1.86 -13.82
C LEU A 156 14.73 0.60 -14.54
N PHE A 157 13.41 0.45 -14.64
CA PHE A 157 12.75 -0.76 -15.15
C PHE A 157 12.02 -0.56 -16.48
N GLY A 158 11.62 0.68 -16.81
CA GLY A 158 10.88 1.02 -18.03
C GLY A 158 9.57 0.24 -18.14
N ASP A 159 9.32 -0.30 -19.33
CA ASP A 159 8.10 -1.08 -19.63
C ASP A 159 8.04 -2.43 -18.88
N ASN A 160 9.14 -2.87 -18.24
CA ASN A 160 9.18 -4.09 -17.43
C ASN A 160 8.84 -3.85 -15.94
N THR A 161 8.30 -2.69 -15.59
CA THR A 161 7.91 -2.38 -14.22
C THR A 161 6.73 -3.26 -13.80
N MET A 162 6.89 -4.05 -12.73
CA MET A 162 5.85 -4.91 -12.20
C MET A 162 4.91 -4.13 -11.26
N THR A 163 3.70 -4.64 -11.02
CA THR A 163 2.74 -4.02 -10.09
C THR A 163 3.27 -3.93 -8.66
N ASP A 164 4.10 -4.89 -8.27
CA ASP A 164 5.00 -4.80 -7.11
C ASP A 164 6.43 -4.52 -7.56
N VAL A 165 6.88 -3.27 -7.44
CA VAL A 165 8.23 -2.85 -7.81
C VAL A 165 9.31 -3.60 -7.03
N LEU A 166 9.03 -4.08 -5.81
CA LEU A 166 9.99 -4.90 -5.06
C LEU A 166 10.26 -6.25 -5.72
N SER A 167 9.30 -6.76 -6.49
CA SER A 167 9.49 -7.98 -7.27
C SER A 167 10.50 -7.75 -8.38
N ASN A 168 10.66 -6.54 -8.93
CA ASN A 168 11.74 -6.25 -9.89
C ASN A 168 13.16 -6.30 -9.28
N PHE A 169 13.28 -6.27 -7.94
CA PHE A 169 14.55 -6.42 -7.23
C PHE A 169 14.89 -7.88 -6.91
N ASP A 170 14.13 -8.86 -7.38
CA ASP A 170 14.45 -10.28 -7.21
C ASP A 170 15.51 -10.81 -8.19
N THR A 171 15.84 -10.01 -9.21
CA THR A 171 16.70 -10.38 -10.32
C THR A 171 17.93 -9.50 -10.38
N ASN A 172 18.94 -9.94 -11.13
CA ASN A 172 20.17 -9.19 -11.25
C ASN A 172 19.94 -7.92 -12.10
N LEU A 173 20.14 -6.76 -11.48
CA LEU A 173 19.98 -5.43 -12.06
C LEU A 173 21.11 -5.07 -13.03
N GLY A 174 22.10 -5.93 -13.27
CA GLY A 174 23.19 -5.66 -14.22
C GLY A 174 24.14 -4.54 -13.77
N VAL A 175 24.19 -4.25 -12.47
CA VAL A 175 25.12 -3.30 -11.83
C VAL A 175 26.06 -4.05 -10.87
N PRO A 176 27.27 -3.53 -10.60
CA PRO A 176 28.13 -4.12 -9.58
C PRO A 176 27.42 -4.14 -8.22
N TYR A 177 27.59 -5.23 -7.47
CA TYR A 177 26.93 -5.47 -6.18
C TYR A 177 25.38 -5.53 -6.23
N SER A 178 24.80 -5.84 -7.40
CA SER A 178 23.34 -5.90 -7.57
C SER A 178 22.64 -6.74 -6.51
N THR A 179 23.13 -7.95 -6.20
CA THR A 179 22.48 -8.86 -5.23
C THR A 179 22.41 -8.23 -3.84
N VAL A 180 23.50 -7.61 -3.38
CA VAL A 180 23.56 -6.92 -2.09
C VAL A 180 22.61 -5.72 -2.05
N LEU A 181 22.56 -4.93 -3.13
CA LEU A 181 21.64 -3.79 -3.23
C LEU A 181 20.18 -4.22 -3.23
N CYS A 182 19.85 -5.29 -3.96
CA CYS A 182 18.53 -5.91 -3.96
C CYS A 182 18.11 -6.38 -2.56
N ASP A 183 19.01 -7.07 -1.84
CA ASP A 183 18.74 -7.53 -0.47
C ASP A 183 18.53 -6.35 0.49
N ILE A 184 19.37 -5.31 0.40
CA ILE A 184 19.21 -4.08 1.21
C ILE A 184 17.84 -3.45 0.97
N VAL A 185 17.41 -3.34 -0.28
CA VAL A 185 16.10 -2.79 -0.66
C VAL A 185 14.96 -3.64 -0.07
N ARG A 186 14.98 -4.95 -0.31
CA ARG A 186 13.90 -5.86 0.07
C ARG A 186 13.77 -5.99 1.59
N VAL A 187 14.89 -6.13 2.30
CA VAL A 187 14.92 -6.19 3.77
C VAL A 187 14.60 -4.83 4.38
N GLY A 188 15.16 -3.75 3.83
CA GLY A 188 14.92 -2.38 4.29
C GLY A 188 13.45 -1.98 4.19
N TYR A 189 12.79 -2.30 3.08
CA TYR A 189 11.36 -2.06 2.91
C TYR A 189 10.50 -2.95 3.80
N ALA A 190 10.85 -4.23 3.97
CA ALA A 190 10.16 -5.10 4.93
C ALA A 190 10.24 -4.55 6.35
N LEU A 191 11.42 -4.08 6.77
CA LEU A 191 11.60 -3.40 8.06
C LEU A 191 10.77 -2.11 8.13
N HIS A 192 10.76 -1.30 7.07
CA HIS A 192 9.91 -0.11 6.98
C HIS A 192 8.43 -0.45 7.25
N LEU A 193 7.88 -1.47 6.58
CA LEU A 193 6.49 -1.91 6.77
C LEU A 193 6.22 -2.39 8.21
N VAL A 194 7.14 -3.16 8.79
CA VAL A 194 7.04 -3.63 10.18
C VAL A 194 7.00 -2.45 11.17
N LEU A 195 7.72 -1.37 10.89
CA LEU A 195 7.76 -0.16 11.74
C LEU A 195 6.54 0.76 11.55
N VAL A 196 5.91 0.73 10.38
CA VAL A 196 4.66 1.48 10.09
C VAL A 196 3.44 0.78 10.70
N PHE A 197 3.42 -0.56 10.66
CA PHE A 197 2.29 -1.37 11.11
C PHE A 197 1.70 -0.98 12.48
N PRO A 198 2.50 -0.74 13.54
CA PRO A 198 1.97 -0.50 14.87
C PRO A 198 1.24 0.84 14.98
N ILE A 199 1.66 1.84 14.19
CA ILE A 199 1.03 3.16 14.14
C ILE A 199 -0.36 3.03 13.50
N LEU A 200 -0.47 2.32 12.38
CA LEU A 200 -1.74 2.06 11.73
C LEU A 200 -2.67 1.20 12.60
N HIS A 201 -2.14 0.15 13.21
CA HIS A 201 -2.88 -0.70 14.12
C HIS A 201 -3.39 0.07 15.35
N PHE A 202 -2.58 0.97 15.90
CA PHE A 202 -2.97 1.85 17.00
C PHE A 202 -4.17 2.73 16.62
N THR A 203 -4.09 3.42 15.47
CA THR A 203 -5.20 4.24 14.94
C THR A 203 -6.46 3.41 14.70
N LEU A 204 -6.32 2.24 14.08
CA LEU A 204 -7.45 1.33 13.82
C LEU A 204 -8.11 0.89 15.12
N ARG A 205 -7.32 0.53 16.13
CA ARG A 205 -7.81 0.15 17.45
C ARG A 205 -8.59 1.28 18.10
N LEU A 206 -8.09 2.52 18.09
CA LEU A 206 -8.79 3.66 18.67
C LEU A 206 -10.12 3.95 17.96
N ASN A 207 -10.13 3.90 16.63
CA ASN A 207 -11.36 4.12 15.85
C ASN A 207 -12.40 3.02 16.12
N LEU A 208 -11.97 1.76 16.17
CA LEU A 208 -12.86 0.63 16.45
C LEU A 208 -13.37 0.65 17.90
N ASP A 209 -12.51 1.04 18.85
CA ASP A 209 -12.85 1.20 20.26
C ASP A 209 -13.93 2.26 20.47
N GLY A 210 -13.77 3.43 19.83
CA GLY A 210 -14.74 4.52 19.86
C GLY A 210 -16.05 4.18 19.17
N LEU A 211 -16.02 3.38 18.10
CA LEU A 211 -17.22 2.91 17.41
C LEU A 211 -18.02 1.90 18.25
N LEU A 212 -17.34 0.93 18.86
CA LEU A 212 -18.01 -0.16 19.60
C LEU A 212 -18.41 0.24 21.02
N PHE A 213 -17.65 1.09 21.70
CA PHE A 213 -17.98 1.54 23.06
C PHE A 213 -17.73 3.04 23.28
N PRO A 214 -18.58 3.90 22.70
CA PRO A 214 -18.42 5.36 22.76
C PRO A 214 -18.48 5.95 24.18
N ALA A 215 -19.14 5.28 25.14
CA ALA A 215 -19.31 5.75 26.51
C ALA A 215 -18.34 5.09 27.52
N SER A 216 -17.40 4.27 27.05
CA SER A 216 -16.49 3.52 27.92
C SER A 216 -15.23 4.31 28.30
N ARG A 217 -14.58 3.87 29.39
CA ARG A 217 -13.30 4.42 29.83
C ARG A 217 -12.21 4.24 28.76
N PRO A 218 -11.13 5.04 28.78
CA PRO A 218 -10.04 4.93 27.82
C PRO A 218 -9.50 3.50 27.73
N ILE A 219 -9.27 3.01 26.50
CA ILE A 219 -8.83 1.63 26.23
C ILE A 219 -7.53 1.25 26.95
N SER A 220 -6.69 2.22 27.32
CA SER A 220 -5.44 2.01 28.06
C SER A 220 -5.66 1.44 29.47
N MET A 221 -6.84 1.69 30.06
CA MET A 221 -7.19 1.30 31.43
C MET A 221 -7.82 -0.09 31.52
N ASP A 222 -8.36 -0.62 30.42
CA ASP A 222 -9.03 -1.93 30.38
C ASP A 222 -8.22 -2.94 29.56
N ASN A 223 -7.40 -3.73 30.26
CA ASN A 223 -6.53 -4.74 29.64
C ASN A 223 -7.31 -5.83 28.89
N ARG A 224 -8.51 -6.20 29.36
CA ARG A 224 -9.26 -7.29 28.75
C ARG A 224 -9.84 -6.83 27.42
N ARG A 225 -10.45 -5.64 27.40
CA ARG A 225 -10.95 -5.00 26.17
C ARG A 225 -9.82 -4.73 25.19
N PHE A 226 -8.70 -4.21 25.67
CA PHE A 226 -7.49 -3.99 24.88
C PHE A 226 -7.02 -5.25 24.16
N THR A 227 -6.87 -6.36 24.89
CA THR A 227 -6.40 -7.63 24.32
C THR A 227 -7.42 -8.21 23.35
N LEU A 228 -8.72 -8.16 23.67
CA LEU A 228 -9.75 -8.74 22.81
C LEU A 228 -9.89 -7.99 21.47
N ILE A 229 -9.89 -6.65 21.50
CA ILE A 229 -9.93 -5.83 20.28
C ILE A 229 -8.65 -6.06 19.45
N THR A 230 -7.48 -6.03 20.09
CA THR A 230 -6.19 -6.25 19.41
C THR A 230 -6.13 -7.64 18.78
N ALA A 231 -6.54 -8.69 19.49
CA ALA A 231 -6.58 -10.05 18.95
C ALA A 231 -7.57 -10.19 17.78
N GLY A 232 -8.75 -9.56 17.88
CA GLY A 232 -9.74 -9.55 16.81
C GLY A 232 -9.22 -8.85 15.55
N ILE A 233 -8.61 -7.67 15.69
CA ILE A 233 -8.00 -6.93 14.56
C ILE A 233 -6.87 -7.75 13.94
N MET A 234 -5.95 -8.30 14.74
CA MET A 234 -4.84 -9.12 14.25
C MET A 234 -5.32 -10.37 13.49
N SER A 235 -6.36 -11.04 14.01
CA SER A 235 -6.95 -12.20 13.33
C SER A 235 -7.59 -11.82 11.99
N LEU A 236 -8.26 -10.67 11.92
CA LEU A 236 -8.86 -10.19 10.67
C LEU A 236 -7.80 -9.83 9.63
N ILE A 237 -6.73 -9.14 10.05
CA ILE A 237 -5.61 -8.78 9.17
C ILE A 237 -4.91 -10.05 8.66
N PHE A 238 -4.66 -11.03 9.53
CA PHE A 238 -4.05 -12.31 9.13
C PHE A 238 -4.90 -13.05 8.09
N PHE A 239 -6.21 -13.14 8.32
CA PHE A 239 -7.12 -13.80 7.37
C PHE A 239 -7.18 -13.05 6.04
N GLY A 240 -7.26 -11.71 6.07
CA GLY A 240 -7.25 -10.89 4.86
C GLY A 240 -5.96 -11.05 4.06
N ALA A 241 -4.79 -11.02 4.71
CA ALA A 241 -3.49 -11.20 4.06
C ALA A 241 -3.31 -12.61 3.47
N TYR A 242 -3.94 -13.62 4.05
CA TYR A 242 -3.93 -14.98 3.53
C TYR A 242 -4.83 -15.15 2.29
N MET A 243 -5.99 -14.49 2.27
CA MET A 243 -6.96 -14.56 1.17
C MET A 243 -6.55 -13.75 -0.06
N ILE A 244 -5.86 -12.61 0.12
CA ILE A 244 -5.50 -11.73 -0.99
C ILE A 244 -4.07 -12.05 -1.48
N PRO A 245 -3.90 -12.57 -2.71
CA PRO A 245 -2.60 -12.97 -3.22
C PRO A 245 -1.75 -11.81 -3.74
N SER A 246 -2.37 -10.70 -4.16
CA SER A 246 -1.68 -9.58 -4.80
C SER A 246 -1.98 -8.24 -4.12
N ILE A 247 -0.96 -7.40 -4.00
CA ILE A 247 -1.03 -6.14 -3.24
C ILE A 247 -1.76 -5.02 -4.00
N ASP A 248 -1.71 -5.07 -5.33
CA ASP A 248 -2.37 -4.14 -6.24
C ASP A 248 -3.90 -4.20 -6.09
N VAL A 249 -4.49 -5.39 -6.14
CA VAL A 249 -5.93 -5.61 -5.95
C VAL A 249 -6.37 -5.11 -4.57
N ALA A 250 -5.56 -5.31 -3.53
CA ALA A 250 -5.86 -4.80 -2.19
C ALA A 250 -5.94 -3.26 -2.18
N PHE A 251 -4.98 -2.57 -2.82
CA PHE A 251 -4.93 -1.12 -2.86
C PHE A 251 -5.96 -0.49 -3.80
N GLN A 252 -6.24 -1.12 -4.95
CA GLN A 252 -7.28 -0.72 -5.88
C GLN A 252 -8.65 -0.79 -5.20
N PHE A 253 -8.99 -1.94 -4.62
CA PHE A 253 -10.26 -2.13 -3.94
C PHE A 253 -10.44 -1.19 -2.73
N THR A 254 -9.42 -1.10 -1.87
CA THR A 254 -9.48 -0.24 -0.67
C THR A 254 -9.58 1.23 -1.06
N GLY A 255 -8.89 1.65 -2.12
CA GLY A 255 -8.92 3.01 -2.63
C GLY A 255 -10.26 3.39 -3.23
N ALA A 256 -10.80 2.52 -4.10
CA ALA A 256 -12.06 2.73 -4.79
C ALA A 256 -13.25 2.79 -3.81
N THR A 257 -13.14 2.09 -2.67
CA THR A 257 -14.20 2.03 -1.65
C THR A 257 -13.93 2.99 -0.49
N ALA A 258 -13.13 2.56 0.50
CA ALA A 258 -12.86 3.33 1.71
C ALA A 258 -12.12 4.64 1.42
N GLY A 259 -11.19 4.62 0.47
CA GLY A 259 -10.43 5.79 -0.01
C GLY A 259 -11.35 6.90 -0.51
N MET A 260 -12.19 6.59 -1.49
CA MET A 260 -13.15 7.55 -2.07
C MET A 260 -14.16 8.05 -1.04
N CYS A 261 -14.67 7.15 -0.19
CA CYS A 261 -15.62 7.50 0.86
C CYS A 261 -15.05 8.53 1.85
N ILE A 262 -13.88 8.24 2.43
CA ILE A 262 -13.28 9.06 3.47
C ILE A 262 -12.65 10.33 2.90
N GLY A 263 -11.96 10.23 1.76
CA GLY A 263 -11.22 11.34 1.16
C GLY A 263 -12.11 12.36 0.45
N PHE A 264 -13.22 11.92 -0.15
CA PHE A 264 -14.01 12.77 -1.04
C PHE A 264 -15.48 12.84 -0.65
N ILE A 265 -16.15 11.70 -0.44
CA ILE A 265 -17.61 11.68 -0.25
C ILE A 265 -18.01 12.28 1.10
N PHE A 266 -17.46 11.80 2.22
CA PHE A 266 -17.85 12.28 3.54
C PHE A 266 -17.56 13.78 3.77
N PRO A 267 -16.36 14.30 3.45
CA PRO A 267 -16.09 15.73 3.58
C PRO A 267 -17.05 16.58 2.75
N SER A 268 -17.37 16.13 1.53
CA SER A 268 -18.29 16.82 0.63
C SER A 268 -19.73 16.82 1.16
N ILE A 269 -20.22 15.69 1.71
CA ILE A 269 -21.55 15.61 2.33
C ILE A 269 -21.63 16.53 3.55
N VAL A 270 -20.58 16.58 4.38
CA VAL A 270 -20.52 17.49 5.54
C VAL A 270 -20.60 18.95 5.09
N CYS A 271 -19.89 19.33 4.02
CA CYS A 271 -19.95 20.67 3.45
C CYS A 271 -21.34 20.99 2.85
N LEU A 272 -21.98 20.02 2.19
CA LEU A 272 -23.31 20.19 1.60
C LEU A 272 -24.43 20.28 2.64
N ARG A 273 -24.31 19.52 3.74
CA ARG A 273 -25.27 19.49 4.85
C ARG A 273 -24.97 20.57 5.89
N ASP A 274 -24.21 21.61 5.54
CA ASP A 274 -23.86 22.66 6.46
C ASP A 274 -25.11 23.39 7.01
N ILE A 275 -25.45 23.05 8.26
CA ILE A 275 -26.60 23.57 9.01
C ILE A 275 -26.39 25.05 9.40
N HIS A 276 -25.13 25.50 9.48
CA HIS A 276 -24.78 26.84 9.95
C HIS A 276 -24.55 27.84 8.80
N GLU A 277 -24.77 27.42 7.54
CA GLU A 277 -24.57 28.22 6.31
C GLU A 277 -23.22 28.96 6.23
N ILE A 278 -22.16 28.37 6.79
CA ILE A 278 -20.79 28.88 6.71
C ILE A 278 -20.22 28.67 5.30
N SER A 279 -20.70 27.65 4.59
CA SER A 279 -20.21 27.26 3.27
C SER A 279 -20.65 28.18 2.13
N THR A 280 -19.67 28.63 1.35
CA THR A 280 -19.87 29.48 0.17
C THR A 280 -20.54 28.70 -0.98
N LYS A 281 -21.34 29.36 -1.83
CA LYS A 281 -21.94 28.75 -3.04
C LYS A 281 -20.92 27.99 -3.91
N ARG A 282 -19.68 28.49 -4.00
CA ARG A 282 -18.58 27.82 -4.73
C ARG A 282 -18.18 26.49 -4.08
N GLU A 283 -18.09 26.43 -2.76
CA GLU A 283 -17.70 25.22 -2.02
C GLU A 283 -18.78 24.14 -2.13
N LYS A 284 -20.06 24.54 -2.12
CA LYS A 284 -21.18 23.61 -2.37
C LYS A 284 -21.12 23.01 -3.78
N VAL A 285 -20.79 23.82 -4.80
CA VAL A 285 -20.61 23.32 -6.18
C VAL A 285 -19.42 22.36 -6.27
N VAL A 286 -18.28 22.73 -5.68
CA VAL A 286 -17.09 21.87 -5.63
C VAL A 286 -17.39 20.54 -4.92
N SER A 287 -18.11 20.57 -3.80
CA SER A 287 -18.51 19.38 -3.05
C SER A 287 -19.40 18.44 -3.86
N TRP A 288 -20.38 18.98 -4.61
CA TRP A 288 -21.20 18.18 -5.52
C TRP A 288 -20.37 17.51 -6.61
N ILE A 289 -19.44 18.25 -7.23
CA ILE A 289 -18.53 17.72 -8.24
C ILE A 289 -17.67 16.60 -7.65
N MET A 290 -17.12 16.79 -6.44
CA MET A 290 -16.29 15.79 -5.76
C MET A 290 -17.07 14.50 -5.48
N VAL A 291 -18.33 14.58 -5.04
CA VAL A 291 -19.16 13.38 -4.81
C VAL A 291 -19.43 12.63 -6.12
N VAL A 292 -19.86 13.34 -7.16
CA VAL A 292 -20.18 12.71 -8.46
C VAL A 292 -18.95 12.06 -9.06
N LEU A 293 -17.81 12.76 -9.05
CA LEU A 293 -16.54 12.23 -9.54
C LEU A 293 -16.10 11.01 -8.72
N ALA A 294 -16.23 11.06 -7.40
CA ALA A 294 -15.82 9.97 -6.53
C ALA A 294 -16.63 8.69 -6.77
N ILE A 295 -17.94 8.82 -6.95
CA ILE A 295 -18.83 7.70 -7.28
C ILE A 295 -18.49 7.16 -8.68
N ALA A 296 -18.31 8.04 -9.67
CA ALA A 296 -17.99 7.61 -11.04
C ALA A 296 -16.68 6.84 -11.10
N VAL A 297 -15.60 7.37 -10.50
CA VAL A 297 -14.29 6.70 -10.45
C VAL A 297 -14.37 5.38 -9.68
N GLY A 298 -15.08 5.36 -8.54
CA GLY A 298 -15.24 4.13 -7.75
C GLY A 298 -15.97 3.03 -8.52
N ILE A 299 -17.03 3.38 -9.27
CA ILE A 299 -17.75 2.41 -10.12
C ILE A 299 -16.83 1.90 -11.23
N VAL A 300 -16.16 2.79 -11.97
CA VAL A 300 -15.29 2.41 -13.09
C VAL A 300 -14.17 1.49 -12.62
N ALA A 301 -13.48 1.84 -11.53
CA ALA A 301 -12.41 1.04 -10.97
C ALA A 301 -12.89 -0.37 -10.57
N ILE A 302 -13.99 -0.47 -9.82
CA ILE A 302 -14.52 -1.77 -9.39
C ILE A 302 -14.96 -2.60 -10.60
N THR A 303 -15.57 -1.98 -11.61
CA THR A 303 -15.95 -2.70 -12.83
C THR A 303 -14.74 -3.19 -13.60
N SER A 304 -13.65 -2.41 -13.65
CA SER A 304 -12.40 -2.81 -14.30
C SER A 304 -11.75 -3.99 -13.59
N ASP A 305 -11.58 -3.91 -12.26
CA ASP A 305 -11.03 -5.00 -11.44
C ASP A 305 -11.82 -6.32 -11.63
N ILE A 306 -13.15 -6.22 -11.67
CA ILE A 306 -14.03 -7.38 -11.89
C ILE A 306 -13.82 -7.95 -13.30
N LEU A 307 -13.79 -7.09 -14.32
CA LEU A 307 -13.58 -7.53 -15.71
C LEU A 307 -12.23 -8.21 -15.88
N ASP A 308 -11.16 -7.69 -15.29
CA ASP A 308 -9.83 -8.28 -15.31
C ASP A 308 -9.79 -9.66 -14.65
N ILE A 309 -10.46 -9.83 -13.52
CA ILE A 309 -10.60 -11.14 -12.86
C ILE A 309 -11.32 -12.14 -13.77
N PHE A 310 -12.39 -11.72 -14.46
CA PHE A 310 -13.13 -12.60 -15.36
C PHE A 310 -12.36 -12.93 -16.64
N VAL A 311 -11.68 -11.96 -17.24
CA VAL A 311 -10.85 -12.14 -18.43
C VAL A 311 -9.65 -13.05 -18.13
N ASN A 312 -8.91 -12.81 -17.05
CA ASN A 312 -7.81 -13.68 -16.63
C ASN A 312 -8.26 -15.10 -16.27
N LYS A 313 -9.46 -15.26 -15.72
CA LYS A 313 -10.02 -16.59 -15.48
C LYS A 313 -10.35 -17.33 -16.79
N SER A 314 -10.80 -16.62 -17.81
CA SER A 314 -11.13 -17.19 -19.13
C SER A 314 -9.91 -17.65 -19.93
N SER A 315 -8.76 -16.98 -19.77
CA SER A 315 -7.49 -17.36 -20.41
C SER A 315 -6.80 -18.56 -19.72
N THR A 316 -7.20 -18.92 -18.50
CA THR A 316 -6.67 -20.10 -17.77
C THR A 316 -7.43 -21.42 -17.99
N THR A 317 -8.43 -21.47 -18.88
CA THR A 317 -9.03 -22.75 -19.30
C THR A 317 -8.08 -23.44 -20.29
N PRO A 318 -7.51 -24.63 -20.00
CA PRO A 318 -6.72 -25.34 -20.99
C PRO A 318 -7.65 -25.79 -22.10
N SER A 319 -7.42 -25.29 -23.31
CA SER A 319 -7.95 -25.89 -24.53
C SER A 319 -7.54 -27.36 -24.52
N GLY A 320 -8.51 -28.25 -24.32
CA GLY A 320 -8.30 -29.69 -24.40
C GLY A 320 -7.67 -30.03 -25.75
N HIS A 321 -6.42 -30.46 -25.71
CA HIS A 321 -5.75 -31.04 -26.86
C HIS A 321 -6.26 -32.48 -26.99
N VAL A 322 -7.30 -32.63 -27.82
CA VAL A 322 -7.68 -33.91 -28.40
C VAL A 322 -6.81 -34.08 -29.64
N ASP A 323 -5.73 -34.82 -29.50
CA ASP A 323 -5.03 -35.53 -30.57
C ASP A 323 -4.60 -36.85 -29.92
N GLY A 324 -5.11 -38.01 -30.30
CA GLY A 324 -5.19 -38.51 -31.66
C GLY A 324 -4.43 -39.83 -31.64
N PHE A 325 -5.14 -40.90 -31.27
CA PHE A 325 -4.73 -42.27 -31.60
C PHE A 325 -4.37 -42.29 -33.10
N ILE A 326 -3.20 -42.83 -33.46
CA ILE A 326 -2.98 -43.77 -34.58
C ILE A 326 -1.46 -44.00 -34.76
N HIS A 327 -1.10 -45.28 -34.61
CA HIS A 327 0.12 -46.02 -34.99
C HIS A 327 1.48 -45.69 -34.35
#